data_AF-A0A0Q3QJB0-F1
#
_entry.id   AF-A0A0Q3QJB0-F1
#
_cell.length_a   1.000
_cell.length_b   1.000
_cell.length_c   1.000
_cell.angle_alpha   90.00
_cell.angle_beta   90.00
_cell.angle_gamma   90.00
#
_symmetry.space_group_name_H-M   'P 1'
#
loop_
_entity.id
_entity.type
_entity.pdbx_description
1 polymer ?
#
loop_
_entity_poly.entity_id
_entity_poly.type
_entity_poly.pdbx_seq_one_letter_code
_entity_poly.pdbx_strand_id
1 'polypeptide(L)'
;MPVQYLDYQYVDGELSPFYYVLKLFKGEVDWDKHTFYFDLMVPIRSEEYSEIDENLINYGVQISELIINKDYPHKLGINLSALKKRISFDIHDPSVIEQFILYAPDVMGVVGVLPQEQRMEFMINA
;
A
#
# COMPACT_ATOMS: atom_id res chain seq x y z
N MET A 1 0.56 -7.04 -11.13
CA MET A 1 0.12 -7.05 -9.72
C MET A 1 1.30 -6.59 -8.89
N PRO A 2 1.17 -5.54 -8.05
CA PRO A 2 2.30 -4.99 -7.31
C PRO A 2 2.85 -5.99 -6.30
N VAL A 3 4.16 -5.89 -6.03
CA VAL A 3 4.82 -6.64 -4.94
C VAL A 3 4.51 -5.94 -3.62
N GLN A 4 4.15 -6.71 -2.59
CA GLN A 4 3.67 -6.20 -1.31
C GLN A 4 4.57 -6.70 -0.18
N TYR A 5 5.08 -5.79 0.64
CA TYR A 5 5.91 -6.13 1.78
C TYR A 5 5.70 -5.15 2.94
N LEU A 6 6.07 -5.59 4.14
CA LEU A 6 6.06 -4.77 5.35
C LEU A 6 7.49 -4.31 5.67
N ASP A 7 7.63 -3.01 5.87
CA ASP A 7 8.80 -2.39 6.48
C ASP A 7 8.58 -2.31 7.99
N TYR A 8 9.51 -2.88 8.76
CA TYR A 8 9.42 -2.91 10.22
C TYR A 8 10.36 -1.89 10.83
N GLN A 9 9.87 -1.16 11.83
CA GLN A 9 10.65 -0.18 12.56
C GLN A 9 10.53 -0.40 14.06
N TYR A 10 11.55 0.02 14.79
CA TYR A 10 11.50 0.02 16.25
C TYR A 10 10.68 1.23 16.72
N VAL A 11 9.52 0.96 17.30
CA VAL A 11 8.66 1.95 17.96
C VAL A 11 8.61 1.59 19.45
N ASP A 12 8.98 2.53 20.31
CA ASP A 12 9.07 2.32 21.77
C ASP A 12 9.91 1.08 22.19
N GLY A 13 10.92 0.74 21.39
CA GLY A 13 11.81 -0.41 21.63
C GLY A 13 11.29 -1.74 21.10
N GLU A 14 10.10 -1.77 20.50
CA GLU A 14 9.51 -2.96 19.91
C GLU A 14 9.53 -2.89 18.37
N LEU A 15 9.98 -3.97 17.72
CA LEU A 15 9.96 -4.07 16.27
C LEU A 15 8.52 -4.27 15.80
N SER A 16 7.96 -3.27 15.14
CA SER A 16 6.57 -3.25 14.69
C SER A 16 6.48 -2.95 13.19
N PRO A 17 5.48 -3.51 12.48
CA PRO A 17 5.23 -3.15 11.10
C PRO A 17 4.83 -1.67 11.04
N PHE A 18 5.62 -0.89 10.32
CA PHE A 18 5.46 0.56 10.27
C PHE A 18 4.94 1.02 8.92
N TYR A 19 5.55 0.55 7.82
CA TYR A 19 5.02 0.80 6.48
C TYR A 19 4.58 -0.48 5.79
N TYR A 20 3.54 -0.33 4.98
CA TYR A 20 3.09 -1.31 4.01
C TYR A 20 3.43 -0.75 2.64
N VAL A 21 4.28 -1.47 1.90
CA VAL A 21 4.86 -0.97 0.66
C VAL A 21 4.29 -1.73 -0.53
N LEU A 22 3.85 -0.99 -1.54
CA LEU A 22 3.43 -1.51 -2.84
C LEU A 22 4.47 -1.11 -3.88
N LYS A 23 5.34 -2.04 -4.27
CA LYS A 23 6.26 -1.84 -5.39
C LYS A 23 5.54 -2.09 -6.70
N LEU A 24 5.52 -1.07 -7.55
CA LEU A 24 4.79 -1.05 -8.80
C LEU A 24 5.67 -1.58 -9.94
N PHE A 25 5.05 -2.24 -10.91
CA PHE A 25 5.67 -2.49 -12.20
C PHE A 25 5.42 -1.31 -13.14
N LYS A 26 6.26 -1.14 -14.16
CA LYS A 26 6.05 -0.11 -15.18
C LYS A 26 4.69 -0.30 -15.86
N GLY A 27 3.84 0.72 -15.81
CA GLY A 27 2.49 0.68 -16.37
C GLY A 27 1.46 -0.09 -15.53
N GLU A 28 1.81 -0.50 -14.30
CA GLU A 28 0.88 -1.17 -13.37
C GLU A 28 -0.29 -0.26 -12.98
N VAL A 29 -0.01 1.05 -12.83
CA VAL A 29 -1.03 2.05 -12.52
C VAL A 29 -1.48 2.72 -13.82
N ASP A 30 -2.75 2.52 -14.14
CA ASP A 30 -3.45 3.27 -15.18
C ASP A 30 -3.90 4.62 -14.60
N TRP A 31 -3.06 5.64 -14.77
CA TRP A 31 -3.27 6.97 -14.21
C TRP A 31 -4.44 7.74 -14.83
N ASP A 32 -5.05 7.25 -15.91
CA ASP A 32 -6.27 7.84 -16.48
C ASP A 32 -7.52 7.42 -15.70
N LYS A 33 -7.43 6.36 -14.90
CA LYS A 33 -8.53 5.90 -14.04
C LYS A 33 -8.66 6.72 -12.76
N HIS A 34 -9.82 6.62 -12.13
CA HIS A 34 -10.10 7.23 -10.83
C HIS A 34 -9.56 6.43 -9.65
N THR A 35 -9.44 5.11 -9.82
CA THR A 35 -9.10 4.18 -8.75
C THR A 35 -8.12 3.13 -9.26
N PHE A 36 -7.08 2.87 -8.47
CA PHE A 36 -6.19 1.72 -8.63
C PHE A 36 -6.55 0.69 -7.57
N TYR A 37 -7.07 -0.47 -7.99
CA TYR A 37 -7.35 -1.58 -7.09
C TYR A 37 -6.21 -2.58 -7.13
N PHE A 38 -5.78 -3.02 -5.96
CA PHE A 38 -4.85 -4.14 -5.80
C PHE A 38 -5.44 -5.17 -4.84
N ASP A 39 -5.10 -6.43 -5.06
CA ASP A 39 -5.49 -7.53 -4.17
C ASP A 39 -4.72 -7.41 -2.86
N LEU A 40 -5.40 -7.50 -1.72
CA LEU A 40 -4.72 -7.56 -0.42
C LEU A 40 -4.12 -8.95 -0.28
N MET A 41 -2.79 -9.03 -0.39
CA MET A 41 -2.05 -10.27 -0.19
C MET A 41 -1.35 -10.24 1.16
N VAL A 42 -1.07 -11.42 1.71
CA VAL A 42 -0.12 -11.56 2.81
C VAL A 42 1.18 -10.86 2.38
N PRO A 43 1.58 -9.78 3.06
CA PRO A 43 2.78 -9.07 2.69
C PRO A 43 3.99 -9.94 3.00
N ILE A 44 4.98 -9.89 2.11
CA ILE A 44 6.24 -10.58 2.34
C ILE A 44 6.91 -9.89 3.53
N ARG A 45 7.16 -10.65 4.60
CA ARG A 45 8.06 -10.21 5.67
C ARG A 45 9.47 -10.37 5.15
N SER A 46 10.15 -9.27 4.94
CA SER A 46 11.52 -9.31 4.46
C SER A 46 12.49 -8.92 5.55
N GLU A 47 13.32 -9.88 5.96
CA GLU A 47 14.54 -9.58 6.72
C GLU A 47 15.62 -8.94 5.82
N GLU A 48 15.47 -9.00 4.48
CA GLU A 48 16.40 -8.44 3.47
C GLU A 48 15.95 -7.09 2.85
N TYR A 49 14.69 -6.66 3.05
CA TYR A 49 14.09 -5.41 2.53
C TYR A 49 13.69 -4.51 3.70
N SER A 50 14.44 -4.52 4.81
CA SER A 50 14.14 -3.79 6.03
C SER A 50 14.19 -2.26 5.87
N GLU A 51 14.40 -1.77 4.66
CA GLU A 51 14.45 -0.36 4.34
C GLU A 51 13.73 -0.15 2.99
N ILE A 52 12.82 0.82 2.98
CA ILE A 52 12.25 1.36 1.74
C ILE A 52 13.43 1.72 0.82
N ASP A 53 13.38 1.25 -0.44
CA ASP A 53 14.46 1.52 -1.39
C ASP A 53 14.45 3.00 -1.76
N GLU A 54 15.36 3.77 -1.17
CA GLU A 54 15.47 5.21 -1.38
C GLU A 54 15.92 5.58 -2.81
N ASN A 55 16.36 4.61 -3.60
CA ASN A 55 16.70 4.84 -5.01
C ASN A 55 15.46 4.83 -5.93
N LEU A 56 14.32 4.38 -5.41
CA LEU A 56 13.05 4.37 -6.13
C LEU A 56 12.26 5.64 -5.82
N ILE A 57 11.43 6.07 -6.78
CA ILE A 57 10.52 7.20 -6.56
C ILE A 57 9.34 6.73 -5.71
N ASN A 58 9.45 6.99 -4.42
CA ASN A 58 8.48 6.62 -3.41
C ASN A 58 7.45 7.72 -3.21
N TYR A 59 6.17 7.35 -3.09
CA TYR A 59 5.12 8.30 -2.78
C TYR A 59 4.20 7.77 -1.69
N GLY A 60 4.06 8.53 -0.61
CA GLY A 60 3.18 8.16 0.50
C GLY A 60 1.71 8.23 0.09
N VAL A 61 0.88 7.28 0.51
CA VAL A 61 -0.58 7.26 0.33
C VAL A 61 -1.25 7.38 1.70
N GLN A 62 -2.19 8.31 1.82
CA GLN A 62 -2.89 8.59 3.06
C GLN A 62 -4.13 7.69 3.20
N ILE A 63 -4.55 7.42 4.44
CA ILE A 63 -5.78 6.64 4.70
C ILE A 63 -7.02 7.27 4.05
N SER A 64 -7.08 8.60 3.92
CA SER A 64 -8.17 9.33 3.26
C SER A 64 -8.26 9.07 1.75
N GLU A 65 -7.20 8.52 1.15
CA GLU A 65 -7.13 8.15 -0.26
C GLU A 65 -7.44 6.66 -0.46
N LEU A 66 -7.62 5.89 0.62
CA LEU A 66 -8.00 4.48 0.55
C LEU A 66 -9.50 4.31 0.29
N ILE A 67 -9.82 3.36 -0.57
CA ILE A 67 -11.19 3.02 -0.96
C ILE A 67 -11.42 1.54 -0.65
N ILE A 68 -12.37 1.28 0.25
CA ILE A 68 -12.92 -0.06 0.48
C ILE A 68 -14.14 -0.22 -0.42
N ASN A 69 -14.16 -1.28 -1.22
CA ASN A 69 -15.31 -1.61 -2.04
C ASN A 69 -15.96 -2.91 -1.53
N LYS A 70 -17.23 -2.85 -1.15
CA LYS A 70 -17.99 -4.01 -0.64
C LYS A 70 -18.14 -5.11 -1.68
N ASP A 71 -18.13 -4.76 -2.96
CA ASP A 71 -18.23 -5.71 -4.07
C ASP A 71 -16.88 -6.37 -4.39
N TYR A 72 -15.77 -5.80 -3.90
CA TYR A 72 -14.41 -6.34 -4.05
C TYR A 72 -13.72 -6.47 -2.68
N PRO A 73 -14.21 -7.36 -1.80
CA PRO A 73 -13.76 -7.42 -0.41
C PRO A 73 -12.29 -7.82 -0.25
N HIS A 74 -11.71 -8.49 -1.25
CA HIS A 74 -10.29 -8.87 -1.27
C HIS A 74 -9.38 -7.79 -1.85
N LYS A 75 -9.91 -6.62 -2.24
CA LYS A 75 -9.15 -5.56 -2.88
C LYS A 75 -9.21 -4.28 -2.06
N LEU A 76 -8.08 -3.60 -2.01
CA LEU A 76 -8.00 -2.23 -1.54
C LEU A 76 -7.82 -1.30 -2.75
N GLY A 77 -8.61 -0.23 -2.78
CA GLY A 77 -8.50 0.80 -3.80
C GLY A 77 -7.68 1.98 -3.31
N ILE A 78 -6.94 2.61 -4.22
CA ILE A 78 -6.32 3.92 -4.02
C ILE A 78 -7.04 4.91 -4.94
N ASN A 79 -7.56 5.99 -4.37
CA ASN A 79 -8.18 7.09 -5.09
C ASN A 79 -7.12 7.89 -5.84
N LEU A 80 -6.86 7.51 -7.10
CA LEU A 80 -5.90 8.18 -7.96
C LEU A 80 -6.27 9.65 -8.22
N SER A 81 -7.55 10.01 -8.15
CA SER A 81 -7.98 11.40 -8.37
C SER A 81 -7.56 12.30 -7.21
N ALA A 82 -7.69 11.82 -5.98
CA ALA A 82 -7.21 12.53 -4.78
C ALA A 82 -5.68 12.52 -4.74
N LEU A 83 -5.08 11.36 -4.98
CA LEU A 83 -3.63 11.19 -4.96
C LEU A 83 -2.93 12.08 -6.00
N LYS A 84 -3.42 12.13 -7.26
CA LYS A 84 -2.87 12.99 -8.32
C LYS A 84 -2.88 14.47 -7.95
N LYS A 85 -3.94 14.96 -7.29
CA LYS A 85 -4.00 16.35 -6.82
C LYS A 85 -2.87 16.65 -5.83
N ARG A 86 -2.54 15.69 -4.97
CA ARG A 86 -1.43 15.83 -4.02
C ARG A 86 -0.08 15.69 -4.72
N ILE A 87 0.08 14.69 -5.60
CA ILE A 87 1.31 14.45 -6.38
C ILE A 87 1.68 15.69 -7.20
N SER A 88 0.70 16.35 -7.82
CA SER A 88 0.96 17.46 -8.75
C SER A 88 1.64 18.68 -8.15
N PHE A 89 1.74 18.77 -6.81
CA PHE A 89 2.53 19.78 -6.14
C PHE A 89 4.03 19.53 -6.27
N ASP A 90 4.45 18.26 -6.31
CA ASP A 90 5.87 17.85 -6.22
C ASP A 90 6.37 17.15 -7.50
N ILE A 91 5.49 16.44 -8.23
CA ILE A 91 5.84 15.61 -9.38
C ILE A 91 4.89 15.92 -10.54
N HIS A 92 5.45 16.26 -11.70
CA HIS A 92 4.66 16.62 -12.89
C HIS A 92 4.07 15.39 -13.62
N ASP A 93 4.79 14.28 -13.62
CA ASP A 93 4.37 13.01 -14.24
C ASP A 93 4.26 11.92 -13.17
N PRO A 94 3.05 11.52 -12.74
CA PRO A 94 2.88 10.51 -11.70
C PRO A 94 3.31 9.11 -12.15
N SER A 95 3.51 8.87 -13.46
CA SER A 95 3.94 7.56 -13.97
C SER A 95 5.38 7.19 -13.59
N VAL A 96 6.15 8.16 -13.09
CA VAL A 96 7.49 7.92 -12.56
C VAL A 96 7.49 7.31 -11.15
N ILE A 97 6.34 7.29 -10.46
CA ILE A 97 6.24 6.71 -9.12
C ILE A 97 6.40 5.19 -9.21
N GLU A 98 7.32 4.65 -8.43
CA GLU A 98 7.69 3.24 -8.42
C GLU A 98 7.20 2.51 -7.18
N GLN A 99 6.97 3.23 -6.07
CA GLN A 99 6.40 2.65 -4.85
C GLN A 99 5.34 3.53 -4.23
N PHE A 100 4.27 2.89 -3.76
CA PHE A 100 3.36 3.52 -2.79
C PHE A 100 3.72 3.07 -1.38
N ILE A 101 3.87 4.05 -0.49
CA ILE A 101 4.16 3.83 0.93
C ILE A 101 2.90 4.12 1.73
N LEU A 102 2.37 3.13 2.43
CA LEU A 102 1.20 3.26 3.29
C LEU A 102 1.60 3.04 4.75
N TYR A 103 0.89 3.67 5.68
CA TYR A 103 1.08 3.35 7.09
C TYR A 103 0.47 1.96 7.37
N ALA A 104 1.29 1.03 7.87
CA ALA A 104 0.85 -0.35 8.04
C ALA A 104 -0.35 -0.49 9.00
N PRO A 105 -0.40 0.22 10.14
CA PRO A 105 -1.58 0.19 11.01
C PRO A 105 -2.88 0.66 10.35
N ASP A 106 -2.81 1.63 9.43
CA ASP A 106 -4.00 2.08 8.67
C ASP A 106 -4.50 0.96 7.76
N VAL A 107 -3.59 0.30 7.03
CA VAL A 107 -3.92 -0.84 6.16
C VAL A 107 -4.47 -1.99 7.00
N MET A 108 -3.85 -2.31 8.13
CA MET A 108 -4.31 -3.38 9.03
C MET A 108 -5.67 -3.05 9.68
N GLY A 109 -5.92 -1.80 10.04
CA GLY A 109 -7.22 -1.34 10.52
C GLY A 109 -8.31 -1.51 9.46
N VAL A 110 -7.99 -1.23 8.20
CA VAL A 110 -8.87 -1.49 7.05
C VAL A 110 -9.07 -2.99 6.80
N VAL A 111 -8.01 -3.80 6.86
CA VAL A 111 -8.13 -5.27 6.78
C VAL A 111 -9.01 -5.81 7.91
N GLY A 112 -8.92 -5.22 9.11
CA GLY A 112 -9.71 -5.56 10.28
C GLY A 112 -11.22 -5.46 10.06
N VAL A 113 -11.70 -4.67 9.08
CA VAL A 113 -13.12 -4.56 8.74
C VAL A 113 -13.60 -5.56 7.68
N LEU A 114 -12.70 -6.38 7.11
CA LEU A 114 -13.05 -7.43 6.15
C LEU A 114 -13.71 -8.64 6.83
N PRO A 115 -14.44 -9.49 6.08
CA PRO A 115 -14.96 -10.76 6.59
C PRO A 115 -13.89 -11.64 7.25
N GLN A 116 -14.27 -12.42 8.27
CA GLN A 116 -13.35 -13.19 9.11
C GLN A 116 -12.48 -14.19 8.33
N GLU A 117 -13.05 -14.86 7.33
CA GLU A 117 -12.37 -15.82 6.47
C GLU A 117 -11.16 -15.19 5.75
N GLN A 118 -11.31 -13.94 5.31
CA GLN A 118 -10.29 -13.18 4.58
C GLN A 118 -9.23 -12.59 5.52
N ARG A 119 -9.64 -12.19 6.73
CA ARG A 119 -8.72 -11.71 7.78
C ARG A 119 -7.74 -12.79 8.20
N MET A 120 -8.20 -14.03 8.36
CA MET A 120 -7.36 -15.16 8.77
C MET A 120 -6.27 -15.45 7.73
N GLU A 121 -6.58 -15.43 6.44
CA GLU A 121 -5.58 -15.63 5.38
C GLU A 121 -4.47 -14.57 5.42
N PHE A 122 -4.85 -13.30 5.64
CA PHE A 122 -3.90 -12.19 5.74
C PHE A 122 -3.07 -12.23 7.03
N MET A 123 -3.69 -12.55 8.19
CA MET A 123 -3.05 -12.48 9.50
C MET A 123 -2.20 -13.70 9.88
N ILE A 124 -2.49 -14.90 9.36
CA ILE A 124 -1.79 -16.13 9.76
C ILE A 124 -0.36 -16.20 9.19
N ASN A 125 -0.06 -15.43 8.15
CA ASN A 125 1.21 -15.48 7.42
C ASN A 125 1.98 -14.14 7.39
N ALA A 126 1.48 -13.10 8.09
CA ALA A 126 2.09 -11.77 8.19
C ALA A 126 3.00 -11.63 9.43
#